data_AF-A0A0L8I2E4-F1
#
_entry.id   AF-A0A0L8I2E4-F1
#
_cell.length_a   1.000
_cell.length_b   1.000
_cell.length_c   1.000
_cell.angle_alpha   90.00
_cell.angle_beta   90.00
_cell.angle_gamma   90.00
#
_symmetry.space_group_name_H-M   'P 1'
#
loop_
_entity.id
_entity.type
_entity.pdbx_description
1 polymer ?
#
loop_
_entity_poly.entity_id
_entity_poly.type
_entity_poly.pdbx_seq_one_letter_code
_entity_poly.pdbx_strand_id
1 'polypeptide(L)'
;MKALGISTNSWEDLGADQTSWRGTLHKQLQTGEENLRVAAAENRACTKEMTTNRPDSTYGCDLCKRDCHSRIGLYSHRRRCKKLNRQLNRRMTSSMVSHNRRRPICIYIVQYQKIIERFKAKT
;
A
#
# COMPACT_ATOMS: atom_id res chain seq x y z
N MET A 1 19.20 -32.93 -9.45
CA MET A 1 20.10 -33.44 -8.39
C MET A 1 21.33 -32.57 -8.17
N LYS A 2 22.05 -32.14 -9.20
CA LYS A 2 23.26 -31.31 -9.07
C LYS A 2 23.05 -29.99 -8.30
N ALA A 3 21.90 -29.35 -8.49
CA ALA A 3 21.51 -28.13 -7.76
C ALA A 3 21.29 -28.34 -6.25
N LEU A 4 21.08 -29.59 -5.82
CA LEU A 4 20.96 -30.01 -4.42
C LEU A 4 22.25 -30.71 -3.93
N GLY A 5 23.37 -30.57 -4.66
CA GLY A 5 24.65 -31.17 -4.27
C GLY A 5 24.70 -32.70 -4.34
N ILE A 6 23.70 -33.37 -4.92
CA ILE A 6 23.68 -34.82 -5.02
C ILE A 6 24.47 -35.24 -6.25
N SER A 7 25.52 -36.03 -6.02
CA SER A 7 26.36 -36.64 -7.07
C SER A 7 25.49 -37.52 -7.96
N THR A 8 25.50 -37.26 -9.26
CA THR A 8 24.82 -38.08 -10.26
C THR A 8 25.45 -39.45 -10.41
N ASN A 9 26.71 -39.60 -10.02
CA ASN A 9 27.48 -40.84 -10.22
C ASN A 9 27.36 -41.83 -9.05
N SER A 10 26.74 -41.43 -7.93
CA SER A 10 26.56 -42.30 -6.75
C SER A 10 25.09 -42.53 -6.41
N TRP A 11 24.16 -42.24 -7.34
CA TRP A 11 22.74 -42.42 -7.05
C TRP A 11 22.34 -43.90 -7.00
N GLU A 12 22.99 -44.77 -7.77
CA GLU A 12 22.75 -46.21 -7.74
C GLU A 12 23.14 -46.82 -6.38
N ASP A 13 24.31 -46.44 -5.84
CA ASP A 13 24.76 -46.86 -4.50
C ASP A 13 23.86 -46.34 -3.38
N LEU A 14 23.34 -45.12 -3.53
CA LEU A 14 22.39 -44.55 -2.59
C LEU A 14 21.00 -45.19 -2.69
N GLY A 15 20.60 -45.65 -3.88
CA GLY A 15 19.35 -46.37 -4.08
C GLY A 15 19.30 -47.72 -3.39
N ALA A 16 20.47 -48.35 -3.17
CA ALA A 16 20.59 -49.62 -2.45
C ALA A 16 20.26 -49.48 -0.94
N ASP A 17 20.57 -48.33 -0.33
CA ASP A 17 20.12 -47.98 1.02
C ASP A 17 19.10 -46.84 0.98
N GLN A 18 17.84 -47.23 0.78
CA GLN A 18 16.70 -46.34 0.68
C GLN A 18 16.55 -45.39 1.89
N THR A 19 16.99 -45.82 3.08
CA THR A 19 16.87 -45.01 4.31
C THR A 19 17.90 -43.90 4.33
N SER A 20 19.16 -44.24 4.02
CA SER A 20 20.26 -43.27 3.89
C SER A 20 19.99 -42.25 2.77
N TRP A 21 19.43 -42.70 1.64
CA TRP A 21 19.02 -41.82 0.54
C TRP A 21 17.97 -40.79 0.95
N ARG A 22 16.92 -41.22 1.65
CA ARG A 22 15.86 -40.33 2.15
C ARG A 22 16.42 -39.30 3.13
N GLY A 23 17.28 -39.72 4.06
CA GLY A 23 17.93 -38.82 5.01
C GLY A 23 18.81 -37.78 4.32
N THR A 24 19.59 -38.22 3.32
CA THR A 24 20.46 -37.34 2.52
C THR A 24 19.65 -36.33 1.72
N LEU A 25 18.58 -36.77 1.04
CA LEU A 25 17.68 -35.89 0.30
C LEU A 25 17.03 -34.85 1.21
N HIS A 26 16.53 -35.26 2.37
CA HIS A 26 15.87 -34.36 3.31
C HIS A 26 16.83 -33.27 3.80
N LYS A 27 18.06 -33.66 4.17
CA LYS A 27 19.10 -32.71 4.59
C LYS A 27 19.46 -31.73 3.48
N GLN A 28 19.70 -32.23 2.26
CA GLN A 28 20.04 -31.37 1.12
C GLN A 28 18.90 -30.43 0.74
N LEU A 29 17.65 -30.88 0.84
CA LEU A 29 16.49 -30.03 0.60
C LEU A 29 16.39 -28.93 1.66
N GLN A 30 16.51 -29.27 2.94
CA GLN A 30 16.51 -28.29 4.03
C GLN A 30 17.63 -27.25 3.86
N THR A 31 18.84 -27.69 3.53
CA THR A 31 19.96 -26.78 3.26
C THR A 31 19.69 -25.89 2.04
N GLY A 32 19.13 -26.44 0.97
CA GLY A 32 18.74 -25.68 -0.21
C GLY A 32 17.69 -24.61 0.09
N GLU A 33 16.65 -24.95 0.86
CA GLU A 33 15.63 -24.00 1.29
C GLU A 33 16.20 -22.88 2.16
N GLU A 34 17.09 -23.21 3.10
CA GLU A 34 17.72 -22.23 3.96
C GLU A 34 18.60 -21.27 3.14
N ASN A 35 19.40 -21.79 2.21
CA ASN A 35 20.20 -20.96 1.31
C ASN A 35 19.33 -20.01 0.47
N LEU A 36 18.17 -20.47 -0.02
CA LEU A 36 17.23 -19.62 -0.74
C LEU A 36 16.63 -18.53 0.16
N ARG A 37 16.33 -18.83 1.42
CA ARG A 37 15.84 -17.85 2.40
C ARG A 37 16.89 -16.80 2.71
N VAL A 38 18.13 -17.20 2.95
CA VAL A 38 19.27 -16.31 3.19
C VAL A 38 19.48 -15.39 1.99
N ALA A 39 19.61 -15.95 0.77
CA ALA A 39 19.77 -15.15 -0.44
C ALA A 39 18.59 -14.18 -0.67
N ALA A 40 17.36 -14.60 -0.38
CA ALA A 40 16.20 -13.72 -0.47
C ALA A 40 16.22 -12.60 0.59
N ALA A 41 16.75 -12.86 1.78
CA ALA A 41 16.91 -11.86 2.83
C ALA A 41 18.01 -10.85 2.48
N GLU A 42 19.15 -11.32 1.98
CA GLU A 42 20.26 -10.47 1.49
C GLU A 42 19.81 -9.55 0.36
N ASN A 43 19.10 -10.08 -0.64
CA ASN A 43 18.56 -9.26 -1.74
C ASN A 43 17.58 -8.19 -1.23
N ARG A 44 16.75 -8.51 -0.24
CA ARG A 44 15.86 -7.53 0.41
C ARG A 44 16.65 -6.46 1.17
N ALA A 45 17.70 -6.84 1.89
CA ALA A 45 18.57 -5.92 2.61
C ALA A 45 19.27 -4.95 1.65
N CYS A 46 19.88 -5.46 0.58
CA CYS A 46 20.53 -4.66 -0.46
C CYS A 46 19.55 -3.66 -1.10
N THR A 47 18.33 -4.10 -1.43
CA THR A 47 17.29 -3.21 -1.97
C THR A 47 16.91 -2.09 -0.99
N LYS A 48 16.84 -2.41 0.31
CA LYS A 48 16.52 -1.44 1.36
C LYS A 48 17.63 -0.40 1.54
N GLU A 49 18.89 -0.81 1.48
CA GLU A 49 20.05 0.09 1.54
C GLU A 49 20.09 1.04 0.34
N MET A 50 19.84 0.52 -0.86
CA MET A 50 19.72 1.33 -2.08
C MET A 50 18.58 2.36 -2.01
N THR A 51 17.51 2.06 -1.29
CA THR A 51 16.36 2.96 -1.17
C THR A 51 16.58 4.07 -0.13
N THR A 52 17.29 3.75 0.96
CA THR A 52 17.51 4.70 2.08
C THR A 52 18.45 5.85 1.71
N ASN A 53 19.43 5.60 0.85
CA ASN A 53 20.44 6.60 0.46
C ASN A 53 20.10 7.34 -0.85
N ARG A 54 18.84 7.30 -1.29
CA ARG A 54 18.46 7.85 -2.60
C ARG A 54 18.08 9.33 -2.49
N PRO A 55 18.61 10.21 -3.37
CA PRO A 55 18.25 11.62 -3.37
C PRO A 55 16.77 11.83 -3.73
N ASP A 56 16.21 12.90 -3.17
CA ASP A 56 14.85 13.35 -3.47
C ASP A 56 14.65 13.52 -4.98
N SER A 57 13.54 13.01 -5.49
CA SER A 57 13.26 13.03 -6.91
C SER A 57 12.40 14.23 -7.29
N THR A 58 12.62 14.77 -8.50
CA THR A 58 11.80 15.85 -9.06
C THR A 58 10.36 15.42 -9.36
N TYR A 59 10.05 14.13 -9.27
CA TYR A 59 8.79 13.55 -9.74
C TYR A 59 7.73 13.46 -8.63
N GLY A 60 7.31 14.61 -8.11
CA GLY A 60 6.22 14.69 -7.13
C GLY A 60 4.82 14.57 -7.75
N CYS A 61 3.89 13.92 -7.05
CA CYS A 61 2.48 13.94 -7.44
C CYS A 61 1.77 15.23 -7.00
N ASP A 62 1.17 15.98 -7.92
CA ASP A 62 0.48 17.24 -7.58
C ASP A 62 -0.72 17.08 -6.64
N LEU A 63 -1.37 15.90 -6.66
CA LEU A 63 -2.63 15.65 -5.95
C LEU A 63 -2.43 15.24 -4.48
N CYS A 64 -1.36 14.51 -4.18
CA CYS A 64 -1.09 13.99 -2.84
C CYS A 64 0.33 14.29 -2.34
N LYS A 65 1.13 15.00 -3.14
CA LYS A 65 2.52 15.40 -2.86
C LYS A 65 3.48 14.26 -2.56
N ARG A 66 3.09 13.02 -2.88
CA ARG A 66 3.97 11.85 -2.77
C ARG A 66 5.10 11.94 -3.80
N ASP A 67 6.35 11.79 -3.35
CA ASP A 67 7.49 11.64 -4.25
C ASP A 67 7.38 10.29 -4.99
N CYS A 68 7.45 10.34 -6.32
CA CYS A 68 7.34 9.19 -7.19
C CYS A 68 8.65 9.08 -7.98
N HIS A 69 9.65 8.37 -7.46
CA HIS A 69 11.05 8.33 -7.92
C HIS A 69 11.36 7.94 -9.39
N SER A 70 10.38 7.93 -10.29
CA SER A 70 10.56 7.86 -11.74
C SER A 70 9.35 8.48 -12.46
N ARG A 71 9.54 8.94 -13.70
CA ARG A 71 8.46 9.43 -14.57
C ARG A 71 7.35 8.39 -14.79
N ILE A 72 7.72 7.12 -14.95
CA ILE A 72 6.77 6.00 -15.11
C ILE A 72 6.01 5.76 -13.80
N GLY A 73 6.72 5.78 -12.67
CA GLY A 73 6.13 5.68 -11.33
C GLY A 73 5.10 6.79 -11.08
N LEU A 74 5.46 8.04 -11.39
CA LEU A 74 4.56 9.19 -11.31
C LEU A 74 3.33 9.02 -12.21
N TYR A 75 3.51 8.55 -13.44
CA TYR A 75 2.40 8.34 -14.37
C TYR A 75 1.39 7.32 -13.84
N SER A 76 1.87 6.16 -13.41
CA SER A 76 1.05 5.08 -12.83
C SER A 76 0.38 5.52 -11.53
N HIS A 77 1.14 6.19 -10.66
CA HIS A 77 0.64 6.74 -9.41
C HIS A 77 -0.48 7.76 -9.68
N ARG A 78 -0.26 8.73 -10.56
CA ARG A 78 -1.21 9.81 -10.87
C ARG A 78 -2.53 9.27 -11.38
N ARG A 79 -2.53 8.21 -12.20
CA ARG A 79 -3.76 7.52 -12.65
C ARG A 79 -4.59 7.01 -11.47
N ARG A 80 -3.96 6.33 -10.51
CA ARG A 80 -4.63 5.79 -9.33
C ARG A 80 -5.04 6.88 -8.34
N CYS A 81 -4.17 7.86 -8.13
CA CYS A 81 -4.39 8.99 -7.23
C CYS A 81 -5.62 9.81 -7.66
N LYS A 82 -5.79 10.08 -8.96
CA LYS A 82 -6.99 10.75 -9.50
C LYS A 82 -8.29 10.02 -9.14
N LYS A 83 -8.31 8.69 -9.20
CA LYS A 83 -9.50 7.88 -8.85
C LYS A 83 -9.84 8.03 -7.37
N LEU A 84 -8.83 7.94 -6.50
CA LEU A 84 -9.00 8.07 -5.05
C LEU A 84 -9.41 9.49 -4.63
N ASN A 85 -8.77 10.51 -5.19
CA ASN A 85 -9.10 11.91 -4.90
C ASN A 85 -10.56 12.24 -5.28
N ARG A 86 -11.06 11.74 -6.42
CA ARG A 86 -12.48 11.88 -6.80
C ARG A 86 -13.43 11.23 -5.79
N GLN A 87 -13.07 10.08 -5.22
CA GLN A 87 -13.88 9.39 -4.22
C GLN A 87 -13.89 10.15 -2.88
N LEU A 88 -12.74 10.67 -2.45
CA LEU A 88 -12.63 11.51 -1.25
C LEU A 88 -13.45 12.80 -1.40
N ASN A 89 -13.33 13.49 -2.54
CA ASN A 89 -14.10 14.71 -2.82
C ASN A 89 -15.62 14.43 -2.88
N ARG A 90 -16.04 13.28 -3.43
CA ARG A 90 -17.46 12.85 -3.41
C ARG A 90 -17.97 12.60 -1.99
N ARG A 91 -17.15 11.99 -1.12
CA ARG A 91 -17.52 11.81 0.30
C ARG A 91 -17.61 13.13 1.04
N MET A 92 -16.69 14.05 0.82
CA MET A 92 -16.71 15.37 1.48
C MET A 92 -17.89 16.22 1.02
N THR A 93 -18.18 16.26 -0.29
CA THR A 93 -19.36 16.97 -0.82
C THR A 93 -20.67 16.36 -0.33
N SER A 94 -20.77 15.04 -0.23
CA SER A 94 -21.94 14.37 0.36
C SER A 94 -22.12 14.70 1.85
N SER A 95 -21.04 14.84 2.61
CA SER A 95 -21.09 15.27 4.02
C SER A 95 -21.60 16.70 4.16
N MET A 96 -21.12 17.63 3.32
CA MET A 96 -21.55 19.03 3.33
C MET A 96 -23.02 19.19 2.92
N VAL A 97 -23.52 18.40 1.96
CA VAL A 97 -24.95 18.37 1.59
C VAL A 97 -25.80 17.84 2.75
N SER A 98 -25.34 16.83 3.50
CA SER A 98 -26.05 16.32 4.68
C SER A 98 -26.11 17.32 5.83
N HIS A 99 -25.09 18.18 6.01
CA HIS A 99 -25.10 19.23 7.03
C HIS A 99 -26.01 20.40 6.62
N ASN A 100 -26.17 20.67 5.32
CA ASN A 100 -27.05 21.75 4.84
C ASN A 100 -28.54 21.35 4.83
N ARG A 101 -28.88 20.05 4.81
CA ARG A 101 -30.26 19.54 4.98
C ARG A 101 -30.72 19.41 6.44
N ARG A 102 -29.87 19.78 7.40
CA ARG A 102 -30.21 19.83 8.84
C ARG A 102 -30.20 21.26 9.37
N ARG A 103 -30.60 22.26 8.58
CA ARG A 103 -30.98 23.56 9.16
C ARG A 103 -32.37 23.39 9.79
N PRO A 104 -32.49 23.39 11.13
CA PRO A 104 -33.80 23.29 11.76
C PRO A 104 -34.62 24.53 11.38
N ILE A 105 -35.92 24.34 11.16
CA ILE A 105 -36.93 25.38 10.92
C ILE A 105 -36.82 26.56 11.93
N CYS A 106 -36.24 26.29 13.10
CA CYS A 106 -35.94 27.24 14.17
C CYS A 106 -35.15 28.50 13.72
N ILE A 107 -34.21 28.41 12.77
CA ILE A 107 -33.42 29.60 12.36
C ILE A 107 -34.30 30.63 11.62
N TYR A 108 -35.30 30.16 10.86
CA TYR A 108 -36.24 31.03 10.16
C TYR A 108 -37.26 31.66 11.12
N ILE A 109 -37.67 30.95 12.18
CA ILE A 109 -38.59 31.48 13.21
C ILE A 109 -37.93 32.63 14.00
N VAL A 110 -36.66 32.49 14.38
CA VAL A 110 -35.93 33.54 15.11
C VAL A 110 -35.69 34.77 14.23
N GLN A 111 -35.46 34.60 12.92
CA GLN A 111 -35.39 35.73 11.99
C GLN A 111 -36.74 36.44 11.82
N TYR A 112 -37.84 35.70 11.69
CA TYR A 112 -39.18 36.29 11.58
C TYR A 112 -39.62 37.02 12.85
N GLN A 113 -39.33 36.49 14.05
CA GLN A 113 -39.64 37.17 15.32
C GLN A 113 -38.86 38.48 15.47
N LYS A 114 -37.58 38.54 15.07
CA LYS A 114 -36.80 39.79 15.08
C LYS A 114 -37.32 40.84 14.09
N ILE A 115 -37.93 40.42 12.99
CA ILE A 115 -38.55 41.34 12.02
C ILE A 115 -39.86 41.90 12.60
N ILE A 116 -40.70 41.06 13.22
CA ILE A 116 -41.96 41.49 13.84
C ILE A 116 -41.73 42.47 15.00
N GLU A 117 -40.75 42.21 15.87
CA GLU A 117 -40.39 43.12 16.97
C GLU A 117 -39.88 44.49 16.46
N ARG A 118 -39.17 44.50 15.32
CA ARG A 118 -38.75 45.75 14.67
C ARG A 118 -39.90 46.55 14.05
N PHE A 119 -40.99 45.89 13.67
CA PHE A 119 -42.19 46.57 13.19
C PHE A 119 -43.03 47.13 14.34
N LYS A 120 -43.11 46.44 15.48
CA LYS A 120 -43.79 46.94 16.70
C LYS A 120 -43.08 48.13 17.35
N ALA A 121 -41.76 48.22 17.22
CA ALA A 121 -40.98 49.34 17.77
C ALA A 121 -41.02 50.62 16.92
N LYS A 122 -41.74 50.62 15.79
CA LYS A 122 -41.88 51.76 14.86
C LYS A 122 -43.27 52.39 14.81
N THR A 123 -44.22 51.85 15.58
CA THR A 123 -45.55 52.44 15.87
C THR A 123 -45.54 52.99 17.28
#